data_AF-A0A0P7X947-F1
#
_entry.id   AF-A0A0P7X947-F1
#
_cell.length_a   1.000
_cell.length_b   1.000
_cell.length_c   1.000
_cell.angle_alpha   90.00
_cell.angle_beta   90.00
_cell.angle_gamma   90.00
#
_symmetry.space_group_name_H-M   'P 1'
#
loop_
_entity.id
_entity.type
_entity.pdbx_description
1 polymer ?
#
loop_
_entity_poly.entity_id
_entity_poly.type
_entity_poly.pdbx_seq_one_letter_code
_entity_poly.pdbx_strand_id
1 'polypeptide(L)'
;MDITEALEQSQPGLVNRVTGAISKHQLNQRAEQTYLHWISRFVLFHDLKNPETLQPGDRQLFLAYLSDRLEVSRARLNQAKQALAFFYEDVLGRTEPEGIAAA
;
A
#
# COMPACT_ATOMS: atom_id res chain seq x y z
N MET A 1 -4.15 -13.72 11.17
CA MET A 1 -3.14 -13.45 10.14
C MET A 1 -2.30 -12.30 10.65
N ASP A 2 -0.99 -12.52 10.76
CA ASP A 2 -0.06 -11.42 11.07
C ASP A 2 -0.13 -10.38 9.94
N ILE A 3 0.08 -9.10 10.25
CA ILE A 3 0.03 -8.02 9.27
C ILE A 3 1.03 -8.29 8.13
N THR A 4 2.20 -8.82 8.48
CA THR A 4 3.29 -9.12 7.54
C THR A 4 3.10 -10.45 6.81
N GLU A 5 2.30 -11.37 7.34
CA GLU A 5 2.08 -12.69 6.75
C GLU A 5 1.44 -12.59 5.36
N ALA A 6 0.50 -11.66 5.16
CA ALA A 6 -0.10 -11.41 3.85
C ALA A 6 0.92 -10.97 2.81
N LEU A 7 1.92 -10.18 3.21
CA LEU A 7 2.95 -9.69 2.30
C LEU A 7 3.84 -10.83 1.83
N GLU A 8 4.33 -11.67 2.75
CA GLU A 8 5.14 -12.84 2.41
C GLU A 8 4.39 -13.87 1.55
N GLN A 9 3.08 -14.06 1.80
CA GLN A 9 2.26 -14.96 0.99
C GLN A 9 2.07 -14.43 -0.44
N SER A 10 1.91 -13.12 -0.62
CA SER A 10 1.74 -12.54 -1.96
C SER A 10 3.02 -12.56 -2.80
N GLN A 11 4.16 -12.34 -2.15
CA GLN A 11 5.47 -12.35 -2.76
C GLN A 11 6.53 -12.61 -1.67
N PRO A 12 7.25 -13.74 -1.73
CA PRO A 12 8.33 -14.02 -0.78
C PRO A 12 9.38 -12.91 -0.75
N GLY A 13 9.76 -12.47 0.46
CA GLY A 13 10.72 -11.39 0.70
C GLY A 13 10.14 -9.99 0.59
N LEU A 14 8.83 -9.83 0.35
CA LEU A 14 8.19 -8.53 0.28
C LEU A 14 8.25 -7.77 1.62
N VAL A 15 8.15 -8.46 2.77
CA VAL A 15 8.28 -7.80 4.08
C VAL A 15 9.64 -7.14 4.20
N ASN A 16 10.71 -7.82 3.82
CA ASN A 16 12.06 -7.28 3.87
C ASN A 16 12.24 -6.06 2.96
N ARG A 17 11.58 -6.06 1.78
CA ARG A 17 11.59 -4.90 0.88
C ARG A 17 10.87 -3.70 1.51
N VAL A 18 9.69 -3.93 2.08
CA VAL A 18 8.90 -2.87 2.73
C VAL A 18 9.64 -2.31 3.95
N THR A 19 10.11 -3.15 4.86
CA THR A 19 10.84 -2.71 6.08
C THR A 19 12.17 -2.05 5.74
N GLY A 20 12.86 -2.53 4.69
CA GLY A 20 14.06 -1.90 4.17
C GLY A 20 13.80 -0.49 3.63
N ALA A 21 12.71 -0.29 2.88
CA ALA A 21 12.31 1.04 2.40
C ALA A 21 11.88 1.96 3.55
N ILE A 22 11.11 1.46 4.53
CA ILE A 22 10.69 2.22 5.71
C ILE A 22 11.91 2.73 6.49
N SER A 23 12.91 1.86 6.67
CA SER A 23 14.16 2.19 7.36
C SER A 23 14.96 3.27 6.63
N LYS A 24 14.99 3.23 5.28
CA LYS A 24 15.64 4.28 4.46
C LYS A 24 14.96 5.64 4.61
N HIS A 25 13.65 5.66 4.72
CA HIS A 25 12.84 6.86 4.94
C HIS A 25 12.84 7.36 6.39
N GLN A 26 13.50 6.63 7.30
CA GLN A 26 13.56 6.98 8.73
C GLN A 26 12.18 7.23 9.36
N LEU A 27 11.18 6.47 8.91
CA LEU A 27 9.82 6.63 9.42
C LEU A 27 9.78 6.27 10.91
N ASN A 28 9.01 7.04 11.68
CA ASN A 28 8.77 6.70 13.08
C ASN A 28 7.89 5.44 13.19
N GLN A 29 7.93 4.80 14.37
CA GLN A 29 7.20 3.56 14.64
C GLN A 29 5.71 3.64 14.30
N ARG A 30 5.06 4.78 14.56
CA ARG A 30 3.63 4.95 14.26
C ARG A 30 3.36 4.97 12.76
N ALA A 31 4.21 5.65 11.99
CA ALA A 31 4.13 5.70 10.54
C ALA A 31 4.41 4.33 9.92
N GLU A 32 5.44 3.61 10.40
CA GLU A 32 5.75 2.25 9.98
C GLU A 32 4.55 1.31 10.15
N GLN A 33 3.94 1.28 11.34
CA GLN A 33 2.77 0.43 11.60
C GLN A 33 1.58 0.81 10.72
N THR A 34 1.40 2.11 10.46
CA THR A 34 0.35 2.60 9.56
C THR A 34 0.58 2.12 8.12
N TYR A 35 1.84 2.13 7.66
CA TYR A 35 2.19 1.75 6.29
C TYR A 35 2.07 0.25 6.10
N LEU A 36 2.65 -0.55 7.01
CA LEU A 36 2.49 -2.01 7.02
C LEU A 36 1.00 -2.39 7.02
N HIS A 37 0.18 -1.71 7.82
CA HIS A 37 -1.26 -1.96 7.84
C HIS A 37 -1.93 -1.74 6.49
N TRP A 38 -1.73 -0.57 5.87
CA TRP A 38 -2.42 -0.26 4.62
C TRP A 38 -1.92 -1.10 3.44
N ILE A 39 -0.62 -1.37 3.36
CA ILE A 39 -0.04 -2.21 2.31
C ILE A 39 -0.57 -3.64 2.43
N SER A 40 -0.61 -4.19 3.64
CA SER A 40 -1.11 -5.56 3.85
C SER A 40 -2.59 -5.69 3.55
N ARG A 41 -3.40 -4.69 3.91
CA ARG A 41 -4.83 -4.64 3.53
C ARG A 41 -5.04 -4.51 2.03
N PHE A 42 -4.18 -3.78 1.34
CA PHE A 42 -4.24 -3.66 -0.11
C PHE A 42 -3.94 -5.00 -0.80
N VAL A 43 -2.90 -5.70 -0.36
CA VAL A 43 -2.55 -7.04 -0.86
C VAL A 43 -3.66 -8.05 -0.60
N LEU A 44 -4.26 -8.02 0.60
CA LEU A 44 -5.40 -8.87 0.95
C LEU A 44 -6.65 -8.57 0.12
N PHE A 45 -6.93 -7.30 -0.16
CA PHE A 45 -8.06 -6.89 -1.01
C PHE A 45 -7.93 -7.45 -2.43
N HIS A 46 -6.70 -7.65 -2.90
CA HIS A 46 -6.39 -8.25 -4.20
C HIS A 46 -6.10 -9.75 -4.12
N ASP A 47 -6.66 -10.44 -3.13
CA ASP A 47 -6.56 -11.90 -2.95
C ASP A 47 -5.11 -12.42 -2.91
N LEU A 48 -4.21 -11.66 -2.25
CA LEU A 48 -2.79 -11.98 -2.15
C LEU A 48 -2.07 -12.10 -3.51
N LYS A 49 -2.61 -11.46 -4.57
CA LYS A 49 -1.91 -11.36 -5.85
C LYS A 49 -0.54 -10.72 -5.65
N ASN A 50 0.44 -11.24 -6.40
CA ASN A 50 1.77 -10.63 -6.46
C ASN A 50 1.63 -9.14 -6.84
N PRO A 51 2.06 -8.20 -5.98
CA PRO A 51 1.89 -6.77 -6.24
C PRO A 51 2.58 -6.26 -7.50
N GLU A 52 3.58 -6.98 -8.00
CA GLU A 52 4.22 -6.67 -9.28
C GLU A 52 3.32 -6.98 -10.49
N THR A 53 2.25 -7.75 -10.34
CA THR A 53 1.31 -7.98 -11.46
C THR A 53 0.13 -7.03 -11.46
N LEU A 54 -0.03 -6.25 -10.38
CA LEU A 54 -1.10 -5.26 -10.26
C LEU A 54 -0.87 -4.07 -11.20
N GLN A 55 -1.97 -3.58 -11.75
CA GLN A 55 -2.04 -2.45 -12.67
C GLN A 55 -2.35 -1.16 -11.90
N PRO A 56 -2.07 0.03 -12.47
CA PRO A 56 -2.36 1.30 -11.81
C PRO A 56 -3.84 1.46 -11.36
N GLY A 57 -4.79 0.85 -12.08
CA GLY A 57 -6.20 0.84 -11.69
C GLY A 57 -6.49 0.15 -10.36
N ASP A 58 -5.66 -0.84 -9.97
CA ASP A 58 -5.86 -1.63 -8.74
C ASP A 58 -5.67 -0.80 -7.47
N ARG A 59 -4.78 0.20 -7.51
CA ARG A 59 -4.62 1.18 -6.43
C ARG A 59 -5.90 1.99 -6.25
N GLN A 60 -6.45 2.52 -7.33
CA GLN A 60 -7.66 3.35 -7.30
C GLN A 60 -8.90 2.55 -6.87
N LEU A 61 -9.01 1.30 -7.31
CA LEU A 61 -10.09 0.39 -6.90
C LEU A 61 -10.11 0.18 -5.39
N PHE A 62 -8.95 -0.08 -4.78
CA PHE A 62 -8.86 -0.23 -3.33
C PHE A 62 -9.21 1.06 -2.59
N LEU A 63 -8.73 2.21 -3.05
CA LEU A 63 -9.04 3.50 -2.43
C LEU A 63 -10.53 3.83 -2.50
N ALA A 64 -11.19 3.55 -3.63
CA ALA A 64 -12.63 3.69 -3.78
C ALA A 64 -13.39 2.72 -2.86
N TYR A 65 -12.91 1.48 -2.72
CA TYR A 65 -13.48 0.55 -1.73
C TYR A 65 -13.39 1.10 -0.30
N LEU A 66 -12.26 1.69 0.08
CA LEU A 66 -12.11 2.30 1.41
C LEU A 66 -13.10 3.46 1.64
N SER A 67 -13.32 4.31 0.65
CA SER A 67 -14.24 5.45 0.77
C SER A 67 -15.71 5.04 0.70
N ASP A 68 -16.07 4.19 -0.26
CA ASP A 68 -17.47 3.99 -0.65
C ASP A 68 -18.09 2.78 0.06
N ARG A 69 -17.28 1.79 0.43
CA ARG A 69 -17.76 0.57 1.09
C ARG A 69 -17.44 0.54 2.58
N LEU A 70 -16.25 1.00 2.95
CA LEU A 70 -15.83 1.03 4.35
C LEU A 70 -16.02 2.40 5.02
N GLU A 71 -16.43 3.41 4.25
CA GLU A 71 -16.75 4.77 4.73
C GLU A 71 -15.67 5.33 5.67
N VAL A 72 -14.39 5.06 5.37
CA VAL A 72 -13.31 5.49 6.25
C VAL A 72 -13.20 7.02 6.22
N SER A 73 -12.81 7.61 7.35
CA SER A 73 -12.62 9.06 7.42
C SER A 73 -11.57 9.53 6.40
N ARG A 74 -11.69 10.80 5.98
CA ARG A 74 -10.72 11.43 5.07
C ARG A 74 -9.27 11.31 5.56
N ALA A 75 -9.05 11.36 6.87
CA ALA A 75 -7.72 11.17 7.45
C ALA A 75 -7.18 9.75 7.25
N ARG A 76 -8.02 8.72 7.44
CA ARG A 76 -7.64 7.31 7.19
C ARG A 76 -7.41 7.06 5.71
N LEU A 77 -8.25 7.62 4.84
CA LEU A 77 -8.06 7.52 3.39
C LEU A 77 -6.74 8.17 2.95
N ASN A 78 -6.38 9.32 3.53
CA ASN A 78 -5.10 9.97 3.25
C ASN A 78 -3.89 9.15 3.74
N GLN A 79 -4.02 8.43 4.86
CA GLN A 79 -2.98 7.50 5.32
C GLN A 79 -2.81 6.34 4.34
N ALA A 80 -3.91 5.75 3.86
CA ALA A 80 -3.86 4.70 2.85
C ALA A 80 -3.22 5.21 1.54
N LYS A 81 -3.61 6.39 1.06
CA LYS A 81 -3.04 7.00 -0.15
C LYS A 81 -1.53 7.17 -0.07
N GLN A 82 -1.02 7.68 1.05
CA GLN A 82 0.42 7.87 1.30
C GLN A 82 1.17 6.54 1.38
N ALA A 83 0.63 5.58 2.15
CA ALA A 83 1.25 4.25 2.26
C ALA A 83 1.33 3.53 0.90
N LEU A 84 0.31 3.67 0.05
CA LEU A 84 0.31 3.08 -1.28
C LEU A 84 1.23 3.81 -2.25
N ALA A 85 1.30 5.14 -2.21
CA ALA A 85 2.29 5.89 -3.01
C ALA A 85 3.72 5.39 -2.71
N PHE A 86 4.08 5.39 -1.43
CA PHE A 86 5.35 4.84 -0.95
C PHE A 86 5.56 3.39 -1.41
N PHE A 87 4.54 2.54 -1.33
CA PHE A 87 4.67 1.15 -1.74
C PHE A 87 4.98 1.01 -3.25
N TYR A 88 4.26 1.72 -4.11
CA TYR A 88 4.53 1.68 -5.54
C TYR A 88 5.90 2.27 -5.89
N GLU A 89 6.23 3.43 -5.35
CA GLU A 89 7.43 4.18 -5.70
C GLU A 89 8.70 3.58 -5.08
N ASP A 90 8.72 3.39 -3.75
CA ASP A 90 9.92 3.03 -3.00
C ASP A 90 10.13 1.52 -2.85
N VAL A 91 9.05 0.73 -2.90
CA VAL A 91 9.13 -0.73 -2.72
C VAL A 91 9.10 -1.45 -4.07
N LEU A 92 8.14 -1.11 -4.94
CA LEU A 92 7.99 -1.75 -6.26
C LEU A 92 8.82 -1.07 -7.35
N GLY A 93 9.37 0.12 -7.12
CA GLY A 93 10.16 0.86 -8.10
C GLY A 93 9.33 1.34 -9.29
N ARG A 94 8.03 1.56 -9.07
CA ARG A 94 7.07 2.02 -10.09
C ARG A 94 6.69 3.45 -9.78
N THR A 95 7.23 4.37 -10.57
CA THR A 95 6.67 5.72 -10.63
C THR A 95 5.35 5.62 -11.37
N GLU A 96 4.23 5.64 -10.64
CA GLU A 96 2.95 5.88 -11.30
C GLU A 96 3.06 7.25 -11.99
N PRO A 97 2.80 7.37 -13.30
CA PRO A 97 2.60 8.68 -13.88
C PRO A 97 1.38 9.25 -13.16
N GLU A 98 1.57 10.34 -12.40
CA GLU A 98 0.49 11.08 -11.76
C GLU A 98 -0.62 11.29 -12.79
N GLY A 99 -1.70 10.52 -12.66
CA GLY A 99 -2.93 10.76 -13.39
C GLY A 99 -3.52 12.05 -12.88
N ILE A 100 -3.11 13.16 -13.49
CA ILE A 100 -3.75 14.48 -13.59
C ILE A 100 -4.83 14.67 -12.52
N ALA A 101 -4.44 15.28 -11.40
CA ALA A 101 -5.39 15.99 -10.58
C ALA A 101 -5.99 17.14 -11.41
N ALA A 102 -7.32 17.19 -11.47
CA ALA A 102 -8.17 18.26 -11.97
C ALA A 102 -8.38 18.38 -13.49
N ALA A 103 -9.56 17.91 -13.93
CA ALA A 103 -10.42 18.63 -14.88
C ALA A 103 -11.84 18.63 -14.32
#